data_AF-A0AAE5HEG3-F1
#
_entry.id   AF-A0AAE5HEG3-F1
#
_cell.length_a   1.000
_cell.length_b   1.000
_cell.length_c   1.000
_cell.angle_alpha   90.00
_cell.angle_beta   90.00
_cell.angle_gamma   90.00
#
_symmetry.space_group_name_H-M   'P 1'
#
loop_
_entity.id
_entity.type
_entity.pdbx_description
1 polymer ?
#
loop_
_entity_poly.entity_id
_entity_poly.type
_entity_poly.pdbx_seq_one_letter_code
_entity_poly.pdbx_strand_id
1 'polypeptide(L)'
;MPLERSNNERMIVASRAIEQRADRVGRGRLHVGFQELSRAKDQWSFYQALDPVVDVYIYGAADWVPPISTHINVHTGDTDEVRSFWWVIFDGAGADVEKAALLAEQRSPQSYYGFWTYDPGIVDELSEYVKETYPPTIAAGKTAK
;
A
#
# COMPACT_ATOMS: atom_id res chain seq x y z
N MET A 1 22.88 -21.07 4.98
CA MET A 1 22.97 -19.61 5.22
C MET A 1 21.64 -18.98 4.82
N PRO A 2 20.98 -18.17 5.67
CA PRO A 2 19.57 -17.81 5.47
C PRO A 2 19.42 -16.50 4.69
N LEU A 3 19.41 -16.58 3.36
CA LEU A 3 19.17 -15.43 2.48
C LEU A 3 17.73 -14.88 2.56
N GLU A 4 16.78 -15.70 3.02
CA GLU A 4 15.35 -15.35 3.04
C GLU A 4 15.01 -14.31 4.12
N ARG A 5 15.58 -14.42 5.33
CA ARG A 5 15.33 -13.45 6.41
C ARG A 5 15.82 -12.05 6.05
N SER A 6 17.00 -11.95 5.43
CA SER A 6 17.54 -10.66 5.00
C SER A 6 16.72 -10.00 3.89
N ASN A 7 16.06 -10.77 3.03
CA ASN A 7 15.20 -10.20 1.99
C ASN A 7 13.94 -9.58 2.58
N ASN A 8 13.30 -10.24 3.55
CA ASN A 8 12.12 -9.68 4.21
C ASN A 8 12.44 -8.38 4.95
N GLU A 9 13.55 -8.32 5.68
CA GLU A 9 13.98 -7.12 6.39
C GLU A 9 14.19 -5.95 5.42
N ARG A 10 14.80 -6.21 4.27
CA ARG A 10 14.99 -5.19 3.21
C ARG A 10 13.66 -4.71 2.62
N MET A 11 12.69 -5.61 2.42
CA MET A 11 11.36 -5.22 1.95
C MET A 11 10.61 -4.37 2.97
N ILE A 12 10.71 -4.69 4.26
CA ILE A 12 10.13 -3.87 5.34
C ILE A 12 10.76 -2.48 5.35
N VAL A 13 12.08 -2.39 5.20
CA VAL A 13 12.79 -1.11 5.11
C VAL A 13 12.34 -0.33 3.86
N ALA A 14 12.19 -0.99 2.72
CA ALA A 14 11.72 -0.36 1.48
C ALA A 14 10.27 0.16 1.61
N SER A 15 9.35 -0.65 2.15
CA SER A 15 7.96 -0.25 2.46
C SER A 15 7.92 1.03 3.29
N ARG A 16 8.64 1.02 4.42
CA ARG A 16 8.73 2.17 5.32
C ARG A 16 9.34 3.39 4.66
N ALA A 17 10.32 3.21 3.78
CA ALA A 17 10.92 4.33 3.05
C ALA A 17 9.93 4.98 2.06
N ILE A 18 9.04 4.19 1.46
CA ILE A 18 7.97 4.69 0.57
C ILE A 18 6.87 5.40 1.40
N GLU A 19 6.45 4.80 2.51
CA GLU A 19 5.48 5.39 3.45
C GLU A 19 5.99 6.74 4.00
N GLN A 20 7.23 6.79 4.47
CA GLN A 20 7.87 8.04 4.94
C GLN A 20 8.04 9.07 3.82
N ARG A 21 8.14 8.63 2.57
CA ARG A 21 8.17 9.54 1.43
C ARG A 21 6.81 10.18 1.20
N ALA A 22 5.73 9.41 1.23
CA ALA A 22 4.37 9.95 1.15
C ALA A 22 4.10 10.96 2.28
N ASP A 23 4.50 10.62 3.51
CA ASP A 23 4.40 11.51 4.68
C ASP A 23 5.17 12.82 4.47
N ARG A 24 6.44 12.74 4.04
CA ARG A 24 7.26 13.93 3.77
C ARG A 24 6.70 14.81 2.65
N VAL A 25 6.16 14.21 1.59
CA VAL A 25 5.57 14.96 0.47
C VAL A 25 4.23 15.58 0.88
N GLY A 26 3.47 14.93 1.77
CA GLY A 26 2.23 15.45 2.36
C GLY A 26 1.06 15.58 1.38
N ARG A 27 1.18 14.98 0.19
CA ARG A 27 0.12 14.94 -0.84
C ARG A 27 0.35 13.76 -1.78
N GLY A 28 -0.66 13.46 -2.60
CA GLY A 28 -0.59 12.40 -3.61
C GLY A 28 -1.38 11.17 -3.18
N ARG A 29 -1.07 10.02 -3.75
CA ARG A 29 -1.79 8.77 -3.52
C ARG A 29 -0.86 7.67 -3.07
N LEU A 30 -1.23 7.02 -1.96
CA LEU A 30 -0.51 5.88 -1.41
C LEU A 30 -1.39 4.63 -1.47
N HIS A 31 -0.97 3.63 -2.23
CA HIS A 31 -1.66 2.34 -2.34
C HIS A 31 -0.91 1.29 -1.53
N VAL A 32 -1.59 0.63 -0.60
CA VAL A 32 -1.00 -0.34 0.33
C VAL A 32 -1.79 -1.63 0.33
N GLY A 33 -1.16 -2.72 -0.11
CA GLY A 33 -1.75 -4.06 -0.10
C GLY A 33 -1.35 -4.85 1.13
N PHE A 34 -2.34 -5.34 1.86
CA PHE A 34 -2.19 -6.34 2.90
C PHE A 34 -2.88 -7.64 2.48
N GLN A 35 -2.30 -8.77 2.84
CA GLN A 35 -2.93 -10.08 2.62
C GLN A 35 -4.30 -10.17 3.32
N GLU A 36 -4.38 -9.59 4.52
CA GLU A 36 -5.55 -9.52 5.39
C GLU A 36 -5.63 -8.10 5.96
N LEU A 37 -6.83 -7.51 6.00
CA LEU A 37 -7.01 -6.16 6.53
C LEU A 37 -6.58 -6.05 7.99
N SER A 38 -6.70 -7.10 8.79
CA SER A 38 -6.27 -7.09 10.19
C SER A 38 -4.78 -6.80 10.37
N ARG A 39 -3.94 -7.04 9.35
CA ARG A 39 -2.52 -6.66 9.39
C ARG A 39 -2.30 -5.16 9.35
N ALA A 40 -3.26 -4.40 8.84
CA ALA A 40 -3.21 -2.95 8.86
C ALA A 40 -3.45 -2.38 10.28
N LYS A 41 -3.99 -3.17 11.24
CA LYS A 41 -4.31 -2.69 12.61
C LYS A 41 -3.12 -2.02 13.28
N ASP A 42 -1.95 -2.65 13.22
CA ASP A 42 -0.74 -2.16 13.89
C ASP A 42 -0.19 -0.87 13.26
N GLN A 43 -0.57 -0.58 12.01
CA GLN A 43 -0.14 0.60 11.27
C GLN A 43 -1.28 1.62 11.05
N TRP A 44 -2.48 1.32 11.52
CA TRP A 44 -3.67 2.13 11.22
C TRP A 44 -3.50 3.59 11.69
N SER A 45 -2.94 3.76 12.89
CA SER A 45 -2.66 5.08 13.46
C SER A 45 -1.64 5.88 12.64
N PHE A 46 -0.69 5.22 11.98
CA PHE A 46 0.25 5.86 11.08
C PHE A 46 -0.48 6.43 9.85
N TYR A 47 -1.28 5.61 9.15
CA TYR A 47 -2.03 6.07 7.97
C TYR A 47 -3.05 7.17 8.31
N GLN A 48 -3.65 7.10 9.50
CA GLN A 48 -4.57 8.13 9.97
C GLN A 48 -3.87 9.45 10.29
N ALA A 49 -2.59 9.41 10.70
CA ALA A 49 -1.80 10.58 11.04
C ALA A 49 -1.17 11.28 9.83
N LEU A 50 -1.14 10.64 8.65
CA LEU A 50 -0.72 11.28 7.42
C LEU A 50 -1.57 12.51 7.12
N ASP A 51 -0.98 13.50 6.43
CA ASP A 51 -1.71 14.68 5.96
C ASP A 51 -2.97 14.23 5.17
N PRO A 52 -4.17 14.76 5.47
CA PRO A 52 -5.40 14.38 4.77
C PRO A 52 -5.40 14.64 3.26
N VAL A 53 -4.44 15.41 2.73
CA VAL A 53 -4.22 15.60 1.29
C VAL A 53 -3.56 14.37 0.65
N VAL A 54 -2.97 13.47 1.45
CA VAL A 54 -2.54 12.15 1.00
C VAL A 54 -3.75 11.21 0.98
N ASP A 55 -4.22 10.85 -0.21
CA ASP A 55 -5.25 9.82 -0.36
C ASP A 55 -4.61 8.43 -0.16
N VAL A 56 -4.99 7.73 0.91
CA VAL A 56 -4.51 6.38 1.20
C VAL A 56 -5.54 5.37 0.70
N TYR A 57 -5.08 4.32 0.03
CA TYR A 57 -5.88 3.21 -0.47
C TYR A 57 -5.34 1.92 0.12
N ILE A 58 -6.10 1.28 1.01
CA ILE A 58 -5.72 0.05 1.69
C ILE A 58 -6.50 -1.12 1.08
N TYR A 59 -5.78 -2.13 0.65
CA TYR A 59 -6.33 -3.33 0.02
C TYR A 59 -6.13 -4.53 0.95
N GLY A 60 -7.12 -5.42 1.04
CA GLY A 60 -6.93 -6.68 1.75
C GLY A 60 -8.18 -7.54 1.83
N ALA A 61 -8.01 -8.81 2.21
CA ALA A 61 -9.14 -9.68 2.50
C ALA A 61 -9.92 -9.16 3.73
N ALA A 62 -11.25 -9.24 3.66
CA ALA A 62 -12.16 -8.72 4.69
C ALA A 62 -12.19 -9.61 5.94
N ASP A 63 -11.22 -9.42 6.85
CA ASP A 63 -11.16 -10.08 8.16
C ASP A 63 -11.21 -9.08 9.33
N TRP A 64 -11.28 -7.79 9.01
CA TRP A 64 -11.38 -6.70 9.97
C TRP A 64 -12.14 -5.51 9.39
N VAL A 65 -12.93 -4.83 10.24
CA VAL A 65 -13.61 -3.59 9.91
C VAL A 65 -12.79 -2.42 10.46
N PRO A 66 -12.09 -1.66 9.59
CA PRO A 66 -11.31 -0.51 10.02
C PRO A 66 -12.19 0.67 10.50
N PRO A 67 -11.67 1.53 11.40
CA PRO A 67 -12.31 2.80 11.73
C PRO A 67 -12.55 3.66 10.48
N ILE A 68 -13.61 4.47 10.49
CA ILE A 68 -13.88 5.41 9.40
C ILE A 68 -12.82 6.53 9.42
N SER A 69 -12.28 6.87 8.24
CA SER A 69 -11.37 7.99 8.01
C SER A 69 -11.75 8.72 6.71
N THR A 70 -11.47 10.01 6.60
CA THR A 70 -11.87 10.83 5.44
C THR A 70 -10.94 10.69 4.25
N HIS A 71 -9.69 10.29 4.47
CA HIS A 71 -8.64 10.17 3.44
C HIS A 71 -8.11 8.74 3.27
N ILE A 72 -8.67 7.76 4.00
CA ILE A 72 -8.33 6.35 3.86
C ILE A 72 -9.51 5.62 3.20
N ASN A 73 -9.24 5.03 2.04
CA ASN A 73 -10.18 4.26 1.23
C ASN A 73 -9.83 2.78 1.38
N VAL A 74 -10.82 1.95 1.71
CA VAL A 74 -10.61 0.52 1.97
C VAL A 74 -11.24 -0.31 0.86
N HIS A 75 -10.42 -1.18 0.29
CA HIS A 75 -10.74 -2.04 -0.84
C HIS A 75 -10.67 -3.49 -0.38
N THR A 76 -11.81 -4.17 -0.36
CA THR A 76 -11.85 -5.59 -0.02
C THR A 76 -11.98 -6.40 -1.29
N GLY A 77 -10.94 -7.15 -1.63
CA GLY A 77 -10.95 -8.12 -2.72
C GLY A 77 -10.97 -9.54 -2.15
N ASP A 78 -11.87 -10.39 -2.64
CA ASP A 78 -11.91 -11.82 -2.30
C ASP A 78 -11.17 -12.65 -3.36
N THR A 79 -9.94 -12.23 -3.67
CA THR A 79 -9.10 -12.91 -4.67
C THR A 79 -7.83 -13.44 -4.01
N ASP A 80 -7.42 -14.65 -4.41
CA ASP A 80 -6.19 -15.30 -3.95
C ASP A 80 -4.94 -14.44 -4.21
N GLU A 81 -5.01 -13.55 -5.21
CA GLU A 81 -3.97 -12.59 -5.55
C GLU A 81 -3.73 -11.58 -4.42
N VAL A 82 -4.76 -10.91 -3.89
CA VAL A 82 -4.60 -9.97 -2.75
C VAL A 82 -3.97 -10.65 -1.54
N ARG A 83 -4.28 -11.93 -1.33
CA ARG A 83 -3.73 -12.74 -0.24
C ARG A 83 -2.27 -13.13 -0.46
N SER A 84 -1.79 -13.12 -1.70
CA SER A 84 -0.45 -13.58 -2.07
C SER A 84 0.54 -12.44 -2.26
N PHE A 85 0.08 -11.20 -2.49
CA PHE A 85 0.94 -10.05 -2.75
C PHE A 85 0.91 -9.00 -1.63
N TRP A 86 2.05 -8.34 -1.45
CA TRP A 86 2.26 -7.16 -0.64
C TRP A 86 2.82 -6.06 -1.54
N TRP A 87 2.17 -4.91 -1.55
CA TRP A 87 2.65 -3.75 -2.29
C TRP A 87 2.53 -2.48 -1.48
N VAL A 88 3.42 -1.53 -1.77
CA VAL A 88 3.32 -0.13 -1.33
C VAL A 88 3.71 0.74 -2.50
N ILE A 89 2.80 1.56 -3.00
CA ILE A 89 2.98 2.35 -4.22
C ILE A 89 2.62 3.81 -3.92
N PHE A 90 3.56 4.71 -4.13
CA PHE A 90 3.35 6.15 -4.01
C PHE A 90 3.50 6.82 -5.37
N ASP A 91 2.49 7.58 -5.79
CA ASP A 91 2.39 8.20 -7.12
C ASP A 91 3.29 9.43 -7.30
N GLY A 92 4.05 9.81 -6.27
CA GLY A 92 4.95 10.96 -6.29
C GLY A 92 4.24 12.31 -6.35
N ALA A 93 2.91 12.35 -6.19
CA ALA A 93 2.10 13.56 -6.29
C ALA A 93 2.38 14.39 -7.57
N GLY A 94 2.61 13.73 -8.69
CA GLY A 94 2.94 14.36 -9.98
C GLY A 94 4.41 14.76 -10.15
N ALA A 95 5.29 14.39 -9.22
CA ALA A 95 6.74 14.51 -9.37
C ALA A 95 7.36 13.11 -9.53
N ASP A 96 7.89 12.80 -10.72
CA ASP A 96 8.46 11.49 -11.03
C ASP A 96 9.60 11.09 -10.09
N VAL A 97 10.38 12.06 -9.59
CA VAL A 97 11.47 11.82 -8.64
C VAL A 97 10.99 11.32 -7.27
N GLU A 98 9.72 11.58 -6.93
CA GLU A 98 9.12 11.11 -5.69
C GLU A 98 8.41 9.76 -5.86
N LYS A 99 8.16 9.30 -7.10
CA LYS A 99 7.51 8.00 -7.35
C LYS A 99 8.33 6.86 -6.77
N ALA A 100 7.63 5.91 -6.15
CA ALA A 100 8.25 4.71 -5.61
C ALA A 100 7.22 3.59 -5.48
N ALA A 101 7.66 2.36 -5.74
CA ALA A 101 6.83 1.18 -5.55
C ALA A 101 7.64 0.05 -4.93
N LEU A 102 6.97 -0.75 -4.11
CA LEU A 102 7.37 -2.07 -3.65
C LEU A 102 6.30 -3.05 -4.14
N LEU A 103 6.71 -4.16 -4.73
CA LEU A 103 5.85 -5.30 -5.03
C LEU A 103 6.56 -6.57 -4.58
N ALA A 104 5.89 -7.37 -3.76
CA ALA A 104 6.41 -8.62 -3.24
C ALA A 104 5.31 -9.70 -3.20
N GLU A 105 5.67 -10.90 -3.64
CA GLU A 105 4.82 -12.09 -3.59
C GLU A 105 5.29 -13.00 -2.46
N GLN A 106 4.35 -13.50 -1.66
CA GLN A 106 4.62 -14.54 -0.70
C GLN A 106 4.70 -15.90 -1.40
N ARG A 107 5.90 -16.49 -1.46
CA ARG A 107 6.13 -17.81 -2.07
C ARG A 107 6.03 -18.96 -1.07
N SER A 108 6.26 -18.69 0.22
CA SER A 108 6.09 -19.62 1.32
C SER A 108 5.85 -18.87 2.64
N PRO A 109 5.44 -19.54 3.74
CA PRO A 109 5.25 -18.86 5.01
C PRO A 109 6.50 -18.08 5.40
N GLN A 110 6.35 -16.76 5.57
CA GLN A 110 7.46 -15.83 5.87
C GLN A 110 8.57 -15.75 4.78
N SER A 111 8.31 -16.12 3.53
CA SER A 111 9.24 -15.88 2.42
C SER A 111 8.57 -15.02 1.36
N TYR A 112 9.12 -13.82 1.18
CA TYR A 112 8.65 -12.86 0.18
C TYR A 112 9.70 -12.68 -0.91
N TYR A 113 9.25 -12.68 -2.16
CA TYR A 113 10.06 -12.43 -3.33
C TYR A 113 9.50 -11.26 -4.10
N GLY A 114 10.33 -10.27 -4.41
CA GLY A 114 9.85 -9.00 -4.91
C GLY A 114 10.95 -8.02 -5.20
N PHE A 115 10.54 -6.81 -5.55
CA PHE A 115 11.43 -5.71 -5.85
C PHE A 115 10.82 -4.40 -5.35
N TRP A 116 11.68 -3.40 -5.17
CA TRP A 116 11.26 -2.01 -5.11
C TRP A 116 11.85 -1.26 -6.29
N THR A 117 11.17 -0.21 -6.73
CA THR A 117 11.57 0.61 -7.87
C THR A 117 11.27 2.07 -7.61
N TYR A 118 12.01 2.93 -8.30
CA TYR A 118 11.76 4.37 -8.41
C TYR A 118 11.53 4.77 -9.87
N ASP A 119 11.42 3.79 -10.77
CA ASP A 119 11.09 4.05 -12.17
C ASP A 119 9.64 4.54 -12.27
N PRO A 120 9.41 5.75 -12.80
CA PRO A 120 8.08 6.35 -12.82
C PRO A 120 7.09 5.56 -13.67
N GLY A 121 7.55 4.94 -14.77
CA GLY A 121 6.69 4.15 -15.66
C GLY A 121 6.16 2.89 -14.96
N ILE A 122 7.04 2.16 -14.25
CA ILE A 122 6.63 0.98 -13.48
C ILE A 122 5.69 1.37 -12.33
N VAL A 123 5.94 2.50 -11.67
CA VAL A 123 5.09 2.99 -10.57
C VAL A 123 3.69 3.31 -11.07
N ASP A 124 3.58 3.98 -12.22
CA ASP A 124 2.29 4.33 -12.82
C ASP A 124 1.51 3.07 -13.23
N GLU A 125 2.17 2.12 -13.91
CA GLU A 125 1.57 0.85 -14.32
C GLU A 125 1.03 0.06 -13.12
N LEU A 126 1.81 -0.06 -12.05
CA LEU A 126 1.38 -0.73 -10.83
C LEU A 126 0.22 0.01 -10.14
N SER A 127 0.26 1.34 -10.10
CA SER A 127 -0.80 2.15 -9.49
C SER A 127 -2.12 2.02 -10.24
N GLU A 128 -2.07 1.99 -11.58
CA GLU A 128 -3.25 1.76 -12.43
C GLU A 128 -3.80 0.35 -12.25
N TYR A 129 -2.93 -0.67 -12.31
CA TYR A 129 -3.32 -2.07 -12.15
C TYR A 129 -4.10 -2.32 -10.86
N VAL A 130 -3.60 -1.87 -9.70
CA VAL A 130 -4.27 -2.12 -8.41
C VAL A 130 -5.60 -1.36 -8.27
N LYS A 131 -5.72 -0.19 -8.90
CA LYS A 131 -6.96 0.59 -8.92
C LYS A 131 -8.05 -0.09 -9.75
N GLU A 132 -7.68 -0.60 -10.93
CA GLU A 132 -8.61 -1.24 -11.84
C GLU A 132 -9.03 -2.62 -11.35
N THR A 133 -8.08 -3.39 -10.80
CA THR A 133 -8.31 -4.76 -10.33
C THR A 133 -9.15 -4.80 -9.05
N TYR A 134 -8.95 -3.84 -8.14
CA TYR A 134 -9.61 -3.82 -6.85
C TYR A 134 -10.36 -2.49 -6.65
N PRO A 135 -11.58 -2.34 -7.20
CA PRO A 135 -12.39 -1.15 -6.97
C PRO A 135 -12.79 -1.00 -5.49
N PRO A 136 -13.09 0.23 -5.04
CA PRO A 136 -13.43 0.48 -3.64
C PRO A 136 -14.73 -0.21 -3.24
N THR A 137 -14.68 -0.98 -2.15
CA THR A 137 -15.85 -1.71 -1.62
C THR A 137 -16.58 -0.89 -0.57
N ILE A 138 -15.88 0.01 0.13
CA ILE A 138 -16.48 0.98 1.05
C ILE A 138 -16.00 2.37 0.64
N ALA A 139 -16.91 3.18 0.11
CA ALA A 139 -16.67 4.61 -0.03
C ALA A 139 -16.66 5.23 1.36
N ALA A 140 -15.49 5.51 1.92
CA ALA A 140 -15.42 6.36 3.09
C ALA A 140 -15.88 7.77 2.67
N GLY A 141 -17.00 8.21 3.25
CA GLY A 141 -17.76 9.35 2.75
C GLY A 141 -16.93 10.62 2.61
N LYS A 142 -16.82 11.15 1.37
CA LYS A 142 -16.59 12.57 1.14
C LYS A 142 -17.87 13.33 1.49
N THR A 143 -18.02 13.75 2.75
CA THR A 143 -18.88 14.91 3.02
C THR A 143 -18.08 16.16 2.69
N ALA A 144 -18.26 16.64 1.45
CA ALA A 144 -17.90 17.99 1.06
C ALA A 144 -18.63 18.99 1.97
N LYS A 145 -17.88 19.98 2.48
CA LYS A 145 -18.43 21.21 3.04
C LYS A 145 -18.39 22.30 1.99
#